data_AF-A0A1H9FFG1-F1
#
_entry.id   AF-A0A1H9FFG1-F1
#
_cell.length_a   1.000
_cell.length_b   1.000
_cell.length_c   1.000
_cell.angle_alpha   90.00
_cell.angle_beta   90.00
_cell.angle_gamma   90.00
#
_symmetry.space_group_name_H-M   'P 1'
#
loop_
_entity.id
_entity.type
_entity.pdbx_description
1 polymer ?
#
loop_
_entity_poly.entity_id
_entity_poly.type
_entity_poly.pdbx_seq_one_letter_code
_entity_poly.pdbx_strand_id
1 'polypeptide(L)' 'MRKLIQYLLENPSLIVSLKENKLSLVGVTTREQQAILEAFNEPIYFRGLGWRGAVDENKI' A
#
# COMPACT_ATOMS: atom_id res chain seq x y z
N MET A 1 13.13 1.90 2.26
CA MET A 1 11.88 1.19 1.90
C MET A 1 11.47 1.24 0.43
N ARG A 2 11.86 2.24 -0.39
CA ARG A 2 11.47 2.34 -1.83
C ARG A 2 11.67 1.07 -2.66
N LYS A 3 12.82 0.40 -2.53
CA LYS A 3 13.11 -0.85 -3.26
C LYS A 3 12.15 -2.00 -2.91
N LEU A 4 11.76 -2.10 -1.63
CA LEU A 4 10.82 -3.12 -1.17
C LEU A 4 9.43 -2.90 -1.80
N ILE A 5 8.95 -1.65 -1.77
CA ILE A 5 7.63 -1.33 -2.34
C ILE A 5 7.62 -1.56 -3.86
N GLN A 6 8.68 -1.18 -4.58
CA GLN A 6 8.82 -1.50 -6.01
C GLN A 6 8.82 -3.00 -6.26
N TYR A 7 9.60 -3.76 -5.50
CA TYR A 7 9.65 -5.20 -5.63
C TYR A 7 8.27 -5.84 -5.43
N LEU A 8 7.48 -5.36 -4.47
CA LEU A 8 6.12 -5.83 -4.25
C LEU A 8 5.15 -5.42 -5.37
N LEU A 9 5.31 -4.24 -5.97
CA LEU A 9 4.53 -3.80 -7.13
C LEU A 9 4.81 -4.67 -8.37
N GLU A 10 6.07 -5.04 -8.59
CA GLU A 10 6.49 -5.91 -9.69
C GLU A 10 6.06 -7.38 -9.48
N ASN A 11 5.77 -7.77 -8.23
CA ASN A 11 5.44 -9.15 -7.85
C ASN A 11 4.12 -9.22 -7.03
N PRO A 12 2.96 -8.95 -7.65
CA PRO A 12 1.68 -8.85 -6.93
C PRO A 12 1.22 -10.16 -6.28
N SER A 13 1.70 -11.32 -6.75
CA SER A 13 1.45 -12.62 -6.09
C SER A 13 2.02 -12.68 -4.66
N LEU A 14 3.07 -11.92 -4.37
CA LEU A 14 3.63 -11.81 -3.02
C LEU A 14 2.70 -11.04 -2.08
N ILE A 15 1.98 -10.04 -2.58
CA ILE A 15 0.96 -9.32 -1.80
C ILE A 15 -0.17 -10.26 -1.39
N VAL A 16 -0.61 -11.15 -2.29
CA VAL A 16 -1.62 -12.17 -1.96
C VAL A 16 -1.08 -13.11 -0.88
N SER A 17 0.16 -13.58 -1.03
CA SER A 17 0.80 -14.46 -0.04
C SER A 17 0.99 -13.80 1.33
N LEU A 18 1.27 -12.50 1.36
CA LEU A 18 1.34 -11.69 2.57
C LEU A 18 -0.03 -11.53 3.25
N LYS A 19 -1.10 -11.33 2.48
CA LYS A 19 -2.49 -11.28 2.99
C LYS A 19 -2.92 -12.61 3.59
N GLU A 20 -2.52 -13.71 2.97
CA GLU A 20 -2.77 -15.07 3.44
C GLU A 20 -1.83 -15.51 4.58
N ASN A 21 -0.92 -14.63 5.02
CA ASN A 21 0.04 -14.91 6.09
C ASN A 21 1.00 -16.09 5.79
N LYS A 22 1.20 -16.41 4.49
CA LYS A 22 2.13 -17.46 4.02
C LYS A 22 3.57 -16.97 3.88
N LEU A 23 3.78 -15.66 3.99
CA LEU A 23 5.08 -14.98 3.91
C LEU A 23 5.12 -13.86 4.96
N SER A 24 6.32 -13.50 5.40
CA SER A 24 6.56 -12.29 6.20
C SER A 24 7.74 -11.51 5.60
N LEU A 25 7.72 -10.18 5.77
CA LEU A 25 8.79 -9.30 5.32
C LEU A 25 9.85 -9.13 6.42
N VAL A 26 11.05 -9.63 6.18
CA VAL A 26 12.18 -9.51 7.13
C VAL A 26 12.62 -8.05 7.25
N GLY A 27 12.84 -7.59 8.48
CA GLY A 27 13.27 -6.21 8.76
C GLY A 27 12.13 -5.18 8.64
N VAL A 28 10.88 -5.65 8.56
CA VAL A 28 9.67 -4.84 8.59
C VAL A 28 8.88 -5.24 9.82
N THR A 29 8.44 -4.27 10.62
CA THR A 29 7.60 -4.55 11.79
C THR A 29 6.20 -5.00 11.36
N THR A 30 5.50 -5.72 12.23
CA THR A 30 4.11 -6.13 11.97
C THR A 30 3.20 -4.94 11.61
N ARG A 31 3.42 -3.79 12.26
CA ARG A 31 2.66 -2.56 12.02
C ARG A 31 2.94 -1.97 10.63
N GLU A 32 4.20 -1.95 10.22
CA GLU A 32 4.58 -1.50 8.87
C GLU A 32 4.06 -2.47 7.80
N GLN A 33 4.10 -3.78 8.05
CA GLN A 33 3.55 -4.77 7.13
C GLN A 33 2.04 -4.57 6.93
N GLN A 34 1.29 -4.28 8.00
CA GLN A 34 -0.14 -3.95 7.90
C GLN A 34 -0.37 -2.67 7.09
N ALA A 35 0.37 -1.60 7.37
CA ALA A 35 0.27 -0.36 6.60
C ALA A 35 0.57 -0.56 5.10
N ILE A 36 1.53 -1.43 4.77
CA ILE A 36 1.79 -1.82 3.38
C ILE A 36 0.58 -2.55 2.78
N LEU A 37 0.04 -3.55 3.47
CA LEU A 37 -1.11 -4.31 2.98
C LEU A 37 -2.35 -3.44 2.77
N GLU A 38 -2.61 -2.48 3.66
CA GLU A 38 -3.67 -1.49 3.56
C GLU A 38 -3.51 -0.62 2.31
N ALA A 39 -2.31 -0.08 2.07
CA ALA A 39 -2.02 0.75 0.89
C ALA A 39 -2.19 0.01 -0.44
N PHE A 40 -2.01 -1.31 -0.47
CA PHE A 40 -2.27 -2.16 -1.64
C PHE A 40 -3.73 -2.65 -1.73
N ASN A 41 -4.52 -2.46 -0.68
CA ASN A 41 -5.96 -2.80 -0.66
C ASN A 41 -6.83 -1.61 -1.04
N GLU A 42 -6.35 -0.37 -0.86
CA GLU A 42 -7.04 0.78 -1.39
C GLU A 42 -7.10 0.66 -2.93
N PRO A 43 -8.27 0.89 -3.55
CA PRO A 43 -8.32 1.05 -4.99
C PRO A 43 -7.40 2.23 -5.30
N ILE A 44 -6.25 1.93 -5.92
CA ILE A 44 -5.42 2.98 -6.50
C ILE A 44 -6.35 3.63 -7.52
N TYR A 45 -6.96 4.75 -7.17
CA TYR A 45 -7.60 5.63 -8.11
C TYR A 45 -6.46 6.18 -8.96
N PHE A 46 -5.95 5.35 -9.88
CA PHE A 46 -5.07 5.73 -10.96
C PHE A 46 -5.92 6.49 -11.98
N ARG A 47 -6.56 7.56 -11.52
CA ARG A 47 -7.18 8.58 -12.34
C ARG A 47 -6.15 9.71 -12.27
N GLY A 48 -5.44 9.94 -13.36
CA GLY A 48 -4.27 10.83 -13.45
C GLY A 48 -4.54 12.28 -13.02
N LEU A 49 -4.74 12.51 -11.74
CA LEU A 49 -4.91 13.80 -11.10
C LEU A 49 -4.14 13.70 -9.78
N GLY A 50 -3.09 14.51 -9.70
CA GLY A 50 -2.14 14.51 -8.60
C GLY A 50 -2.81 14.62 -7.24
N TRP A 51 -2.10 14.11 -6.24
CA TRP A 51 -2.35 14.27 -4.81
C TRP A 51 -2.87 15.68 -4.51
N ARG A 52 -4.18 15.84 -4.43
CA ARG A 52 -4.80 17.02 -3.85
C ARG A 52 -5.36 16.53 -2.51
N GLY A 53 -4.60 16.82 -1.47
CA GLY A 53 -4.96 16.50 -0.10
C GLY A 53 -6.37 16.99 0.22
N ALA A 54 -6.98 16.32 1.18
CA ALA A 54 -8.24 16.70 1.81
C ALA A 54 -8.31 18.22 2.02
N VAL A 55 -9.12 18.89 1.22
CA VAL A 55 -9.72 20.16 1.58
C VAL A 55 -11.20 19.98 1.36
N ASP A 56 -11.88 19.62 2.44
CA ASP A 56 -13.33 19.67 2.51
C ASP A 56 -13.72 21.15 2.51
N GLU A 57 -14.06 21.67 1.33
CA GLU A 57 -14.41 23.07 1.09
C GLU A 57 -15.93 23.33 1.18
N ASN A 58 -16.72 22.41 1.75
CA ASN A 58 -18.14 22.65 1.99
C ASN A 58 -18.50 22.71 3.47
N LYS A 59 -17.75 23.56 4.19
CA LYS A 59 -18.21 24.16 5.45
C LYS A 59 -18.14 25.68 5.34
N ILE A 60 -19.17 26.26 4.72
CA ILE A 60 -19.94 27.48 5.08
C ILE A 60 -20.96 27.73 3.96
#